data_AF-A0A416CPR1-F1
#
_entry.id   AF-A0A416CPR1-F1
#
_cell.length_a   1.000
_cell.length_b   1.000
_cell.length_c   1.000
_cell.angle_alpha   90.00
_cell.angle_beta   90.00
_cell.angle_gamma   90.00
#
_symmetry.space_group_name_H-M   'P 1'
#
loop_
_entity.id
_entity.type
_entity.pdbx_description
1 polymer ?
#
loop_
_entity_poly.entity_id
_entity_poly.type
_entity_poly.pdbx_seq_one_letter_code
_entity_poly.pdbx_strand_id
1 'polypeptide(L)' 'MLKTVLEDAKGSRLEGISFGDVKADLHYTESKDTVCLLYYPEINEFQGRRTVQAVIESWR' A
#
# COMPACT_ATOMS: atom_id res chain seq x y z
N MET A 1 -10.56 0.33 -5.86
CA MET A 1 -9.45 -0.14 -5.01
C MET A 1 -8.16 -0.11 -5.80
N LEU A 2 -7.08 0.35 -5.19
CA LEU A 2 -5.73 0.33 -5.74
C LEU A 2 -4.91 -0.69 -4.94
N LYS A 3 -4.29 -1.66 -5.62
CA LYS A 3 -3.38 -2.61 -5.00
C LYS A 3 -1.96 -2.28 -5.43
N THR A 4 -1.05 -2.17 -4.47
CA THR A 4 0.35 -1.76 -4.68
C THR A 4 1.28 -2.70 -3.93
N VAL A 5 2.55 -2.71 -4.33
CA VAL A 5 3.64 -3.33 -3.56
C VAL A 5 4.59 -2.21 -3.19
N LEU A 6 4.73 -1.99 -1.88
CA LEU A 6 5.61 -0.97 -1.31
C LEU A 6 6.96 -1.64 -1.01
N GLU A 7 8.05 -0.98 -1.36
CA GLU A 7 9.41 -1.42 -1.02
C GLU A 7 10.10 -0.31 -0.21
N ASP A 8 10.57 -0.64 0.99
CA ASP A 8 11.38 0.26 1.79
C ASP A 8 12.84 0.29 1.28
N ALA A 9 13.63 1.30 1.66
CA ALA A 9 15.04 1.42 1.32
C ALA A 9 15.89 0.19 1.72
N LYS A 10 15.43 -0.63 2.67
CA LYS A 10 16.06 -1.90 3.05
C LYS A 10 15.68 -3.10 2.17
N GLY A 11 14.88 -2.91 1.11
CA GLY A 11 14.40 -3.95 0.21
C GLY A 11 13.27 -4.81 0.78
N SER A 12 12.67 -4.40 1.90
CA SER A 12 11.51 -5.08 2.49
C SER A 12 10.26 -4.73 1.72
N ARG A 13 9.50 -5.75 1.29
CA ARG A 13 8.28 -5.58 0.50
C ARG A 13 7.03 -5.78 1.34
N LEU A 14 6.03 -4.94 1.12
CA LEU A 14 4.73 -4.99 1.79
C LEU A 14 3.60 -4.80 0.78
N GLU A 15 2.59 -5.66 0.82
CA GLU A 15 1.39 -5.47 0.02
C GLU A 15 0.56 -4.32 0.60
N GLY A 16 0.19 -3.34 -0.23
CA GLY A 16 -0.60 -2.19 0.15
C GLY A 16 -1.93 -2.12 -0.60
N ILE A 17 -3.00 -1.75 0.09
CA ILE A 17 -4.33 -1.54 -0.51
C ILE A 17 -4.85 -0.15 -0.11
N SER A 18 -5.29 0.63 -1.11
CA SER A 18 -6.05 1.87 -0.92
C SER A 18 -7.48 1.70 -1.42
N PHE A 19 -8.44 2.18 -0.64
CA PHE A 19 -9.86 2.24 -0.98
C PHE A 19 -10.34 3.64 -1.37
N GLY A 20 -9.44 4.62 -1.44
CA GLY A 20 -9.73 6.01 -1.78
C GLY A 20 -9.89 6.27 -3.28
N ASP A 21 -9.61 7.51 -3.69
CA ASP A 21 -9.63 7.91 -5.10
C ASP A 21 -8.41 7.35 -5.83
N VAL A 22 -8.62 6.19 -6.46
CA VAL A 22 -7.59 5.47 -7.22
C VAL A 22 -6.89 6.34 -8.26
N LYS A 23 -7.60 7.29 -8.92
CA LYS A 23 -6.97 8.11 -9.95
C LYS A 23 -6.02 9.15 -9.36
N ALA A 24 -6.44 9.79 -8.27
CA ALA A 24 -5.59 10.74 -7.55
C ALA A 24 -4.38 10.04 -6.92
N ASP A 25 -4.61 8.88 -6.28
CA ASP A 25 -3.57 8.05 -5.66
C ASP A 25 -2.54 7.59 -6.69
N LEU A 26 -3.00 7.08 -7.85
CA LEU A 26 -2.11 6.62 -8.91
C LEU A 26 -1.26 7.77 -9.45
N HIS A 27 -1.88 8.91 -9.76
CA HIS A 27 -1.18 10.09 -10.26
C HIS A 27 -0.12 10.59 -9.27
N TYR A 28 -0.44 10.56 -7.97
CA TYR A 28 0.51 10.90 -6.91
C TYR A 28 1.70 9.94 -6.90
N THR A 29 1.44 8.63 -6.91
CA THR A 29 2.50 7.61 -6.86
C THR A 29 3.37 7.57 -8.12
N GLU A 30 2.82 7.80 -9.31
CA GLU A 30 3.59 7.84 -10.56
C GLU A 30 4.47 9.09 -10.67
N SER A 31 4.09 10.18 -9.99
CA SER A 31 4.83 11.44 -10.02
C SER A 31 6.07 11.48 -9.12
N LYS A 32 6.24 10.48 -8.24
CA LYS A 32 7.29 10.48 -7.21
C LYS A 32 8.01 9.12 -7.10
N ASP A 33 9.34 9.16 -7.07
CA ASP A 33 10.17 7.98 -6.77
C ASP A 33 10.05 7.49 -5.31
N THR A 34 9.65 8.38 -4.40
CA THR A 34 9.48 8.05 -2.97
C THR A 34 8.21 8.71 -2.46
N VAL A 35 7.37 7.91 -1.80
CA VAL A 35 6.06 8.33 -1.30
C VAL A 35 5.99 8.16 0.21
N CYS A 36 5.38 9.11 0.90
CA CYS A 36 4.99 8.94 2.29
C CYS A 36 3.53 8.51 2.34
N LEU A 37 3.20 7.58 3.23
CA LEU A 37 1.84 7.07 3.37
C LEU A 37 1.54 6.74 4.82
N LEU A 38 0.29 6.94 5.19
CA LEU A 38 -0.27 6.50 6.46
C LEU A 38 -1.02 5.20 6.21
N TYR A 39 -0.65 4.14 6.93
CA TYR A 39 -1.27 2.84 6.81
C TYR A 39 -1.49 2.18 8.17
N TYR A 40 -2.47 1.29 8.21
CA TYR A 40 -2.66 0.35 9.32
C TYR A 40 -2.31 -1.06 8.85
N PRO A 41 -1.50 -1.81 9.62
CA PRO A 41 -1.22 -3.20 9.31
C PRO A 41 -2.45 -4.06 9.59
N GLU A 42 -2.81 -4.90 8.64
CA GLU A 42 -3.89 -5.87 8.75
C GLU A 42 -3.39 -7.27 8.41
N ILE A 43 -3.87 -8.28 9.13
CA ILE A 43 -3.64 -9.68 8.79
C ILE A 43 -4.74 -10.11 7.84
N ASN A 44 -4.38 -10.33 6.58
CA ASN A 44 -5.26 -10.96 5.61
C ASN A 44 -5.11 -12.48 5.70
N GLU A 45 -6.18 -13.19 6.05
CA GLU A 45 -6.23 -14.64 6.04
C GLU A 45 -7.08 -15.12 4.86
N PHE A 46 -6.44 -15.67 3.84
CA PHE A 46 -7.11 -16.21 2.66
C PHE A 46 -6.67 -17.65 2.43
N GLN A 47 -7.63 -18.59 2.42
CA GLN A 47 -7.38 -20.03 2.26
C GLN A 47 -6.35 -20.58 3.26
N GLY A 48 -6.39 -20.12 4.51
CA GLY A 48 -5.44 -20.52 5.56
C GLY A 48 -4.04 -19.91 5.44
N ARG A 49 -3.78 -19.07 4.43
CA ARG A 49 -2.55 -18.29 4.32
C ARG A 49 -2.74 -16.93 4.97
N ARG A 50 -1.85 -16.59 5.91
CA ARG A 50 -1.82 -15.29 6.58
C ARG A 50 -0.74 -14.42 5.94
N THR A 51 -1.12 -13.26 5.43
CA THR A 51 -0.20 -12.24 4.96
C THR A 51 -0.45 -10.93 5.68
N VAL A 52 0.62 -10.19 5.95
CA VAL A 52 0.50 -8.83 6.45
C VAL A 52 0.27 -7.92 5.24
N GLN A 53 -0.82 -7.16 5.26
CA GLN A 53 -1.09 -6.12 4.27
C GLN A 53 -1.20 -4.75 4.96
N ALA A 54 -0.78 -3.70 4.26
CA ALA A 54 -0.98 -2.33 4.66
C ALA A 54 -2.30 -1.81 4.07
N VAL A 55 -3.25 -1.48 4.94
CA VAL A 55 -4.44 -0.72 4.54
C VAL A 55 -4.07 0.75 4.57
N ILE A 56 -3.97 1.36 3.39
CA ILE A 56 -3.52 2.73 3.19
C ILE A 56 -4.71 3.66 3.43
N GLU A 57 -4.57 4.53 4.42
CA GLU A 57 -5.57 5.56 4.75
C GLU A 57 -5.33 6.83 3.94
N SER A 58 -4.08 7.22 3.72
CA SER A 58 -3.74 8.46 3.04
C SER A 58 -2.32 8.46 2.47
N TRP A 59 -2.15 9.03 1.28
CA TRP A 59 -0.87 9.35 0.67
C TRP A 59 -0.49 10.80 1.02
N ARG A 60 0.78 11.03 1.38
CA ARG A 60 1.32 12.33 1.81
C ARG A 60 2.58 12.70 1.06
#